data_AF-A0A7S4FP95-F1
#
_entry.id   AF-A0A7S4FP95-F1
#
_cell.length_a   1.000
_cell.length_b   1.000
_cell.length_c   1.000
_cell.angle_alpha   90.00
_cell.angle_beta   90.00
_cell.angle_gamma   90.00
#
_symmetry.space_group_name_H-M   'P 1'
#
loop_
_entity.id
_entity.type
_entity.pdbx_description
1 polymer ?
#
loop_
_entity_poly.entity_id
_entity_poly.type
_entity_poly.pdbx_seq_one_letter_code
_entity_poly.pdbx_strand_id
1 'polypeptide(L)'
;DLLKFMRDQVPNVWHGNYFMVQTLLQSALVVLEKWQRITEELTTVAWVDDWKKGENGEKYEDELLTNTMRRIEEVLKLRAIHVQLVLLLSKKELQDMGADKIWEPFATFDPTHPLLYSANTTGAWEKAVQEFHRRVETQDSRVAVKLRNALSTSATSSFMLLQVFQRFKDIIKRPTTTQELSAERDSLMVVMDEMVTGFKQTFEAKQNTTIGIGTQKQSKEIRQILWARQLKFPIEQILHTAKCLLADLPKMEKFTELANKLCSDIDKYEKECFHAWQGNVHTLMQDAEEPIVIQMSGSLLTSREGKMIVTFNEKFTEIIGEVRQLLAMGFHIPQDVQVFAAKCYKFHRQSLMIRQLACWYNSTDTQILKCHKLILSDLAHQFESAVAPSSKEKKRITWNSLNDADLYCAKLSKIQGSFQAENRRLRKAHVEMEEKCIILMNVDLLKNADKWKVTLKEV
;
A
#
# COMPACT_ATOMS: atom_id res chain seq x y z
N ASP A 1 34.37 -7.90 7.23
CA ASP A 1 33.72 -6.65 7.71
C ASP A 1 32.31 -6.82 8.25
N LEU A 2 31.39 -7.53 7.59
CA LEU A 2 30.01 -7.71 8.11
C LEU A 2 29.96 -8.30 9.52
N LEU A 3 30.72 -9.37 9.78
CA LEU A 3 30.82 -10.00 11.11
C LEU A 3 31.39 -9.05 12.18
N LYS A 4 32.30 -8.14 11.77
CA LYS A 4 32.88 -7.10 12.65
C LYS A 4 31.86 -5.99 12.93
N PHE A 5 31.09 -5.57 11.93
CA PHE A 5 29.98 -4.65 12.11
C PHE A 5 28.90 -5.22 13.04
N MET A 6 28.53 -6.50 12.86
CA MET A 6 27.59 -7.18 13.75
C MET A 6 28.10 -7.25 15.19
N ARG A 7 29.40 -7.51 15.38
CA ARG A 7 30.05 -7.49 16.70
C ARG A 7 29.90 -6.14 17.39
N ASP A 8 30.14 -5.05 16.67
CA ASP A 8 30.10 -3.71 17.26
C ASP A 8 28.65 -3.28 17.61
N GLN A 9 27.64 -3.87 16.96
CA GLN A 9 26.21 -3.58 17.18
C GLN A 9 25.52 -4.56 18.15
N VAL A 10 26.02 -5.78 18.32
CA VAL A 10 25.46 -6.83 19.20
C VAL A 10 26.54 -7.34 20.16
N PRO A 11 26.80 -6.61 21.26
CA PRO A 11 27.86 -6.99 22.20
C PRO A 11 27.56 -8.29 22.97
N ASN A 12 26.30 -8.74 23.05
CA ASN A 12 25.95 -10.03 23.64
C ASN A 12 24.74 -10.67 22.94
N VAL A 13 25.00 -11.68 22.12
CA VAL A 13 23.99 -12.41 21.33
C VAL A 13 23.01 -13.18 22.23
N TRP A 14 23.48 -13.68 23.39
CA TRP A 14 22.72 -14.55 24.29
C TRP A 14 21.88 -13.80 25.31
N HIS A 15 22.42 -12.71 25.87
CA HIS A 15 21.78 -11.93 26.94
C HIS A 15 21.19 -10.59 26.46
N GLY A 16 21.50 -10.18 25.22
CA GLY A 16 20.97 -8.94 24.65
C GLY A 16 19.45 -8.96 24.44
N ASN A 17 18.90 -7.81 24.08
CA ASN A 17 17.48 -7.69 23.74
C ASN A 17 17.14 -8.60 22.54
N TYR A 18 16.18 -9.51 22.70
CA TYR A 18 15.83 -10.49 21.68
C TYR A 18 15.39 -9.86 20.36
N PHE A 19 14.55 -8.82 20.40
CA PHE A 19 14.05 -8.18 19.18
C PHE A 19 15.19 -7.55 18.39
N MET A 20 16.08 -6.81 19.07
CA MET A 20 17.25 -6.19 18.43
C MET A 20 18.20 -7.23 17.82
N VAL A 21 18.52 -8.30 18.57
CA VAL A 21 19.38 -9.39 18.08
C VAL A 21 18.72 -10.10 16.89
N GLN A 22 17.43 -10.39 16.98
CA GLN A 22 16.68 -11.07 15.93
C GLN A 22 16.67 -10.24 14.64
N THR A 23 16.30 -8.96 14.71
CA THR A 23 16.25 -8.07 13.54
C THR A 23 17.61 -7.93 12.88
N LEU A 24 18.69 -7.79 13.65
CA LEU A 24 20.05 -7.67 13.11
C LEU A 24 20.52 -8.96 12.43
N LEU A 25 20.33 -10.11 13.08
CA LEU A 25 20.72 -11.40 12.52
C LEU A 25 19.89 -11.78 11.28
N GLN A 26 18.59 -11.49 11.27
CA GLN A 26 17.74 -11.67 10.09
C GLN A 26 18.16 -10.75 8.93
N SER A 27 18.49 -9.49 9.22
CA SER A 27 18.99 -8.56 8.20
C SER A 27 20.33 -9.02 7.64
N ALA A 28 21.20 -9.57 8.49
CA ALA A 28 22.47 -10.15 8.06
C ALA A 28 22.26 -11.37 7.14
N LEU A 29 21.34 -12.28 7.49
CA LEU A 29 20.99 -13.41 6.63
C LEU A 29 20.51 -12.94 5.25
N VAL A 30 19.62 -11.95 5.17
CA VAL A 30 19.15 -11.39 3.88
C VAL A 30 20.31 -10.86 3.02
N VAL A 31 21.30 -10.21 3.64
CA VAL A 31 22.49 -9.71 2.93
C VAL A 31 23.36 -10.86 2.45
N LEU A 32 23.57 -11.89 3.28
CA LEU A 32 24.39 -13.07 2.94
C LEU A 32 23.74 -13.92 1.85
N GLU A 33 22.42 -14.15 1.93
CA GLU A 33 21.62 -14.83 0.89
C GLU A 33 21.67 -14.07 -0.44
N LYS A 34 21.53 -12.74 -0.39
CA LYS A 34 21.65 -11.89 -1.59
C LYS A 34 23.05 -11.97 -2.19
N TRP A 35 24.09 -11.98 -1.35
CA TRP A 35 25.47 -12.15 -1.80
C TRP A 35 25.65 -13.49 -2.50
N GLN A 36 25.22 -14.58 -1.86
CA GLN A 36 25.28 -15.94 -2.42
C GLN A 36 24.55 -16.04 -3.76
N ARG A 37 23.34 -15.48 -3.85
CA ARG A 37 22.55 -15.47 -5.08
C ARG A 37 23.22 -14.68 -6.20
N ILE A 38 23.78 -13.50 -5.90
CA ILE A 38 24.49 -12.69 -6.91
C ILE A 38 25.76 -13.40 -7.38
N THR A 39 26.52 -14.02 -6.47
CA THR A 39 27.71 -14.78 -6.86
C THR A 39 27.35 -15.99 -7.73
N GLU A 40 26.25 -16.66 -7.44
CA GLU A 40 25.73 -17.75 -8.26
C GLU A 40 25.28 -17.24 -9.64
N GLU A 41 24.47 -16.17 -9.71
CA GLU A 41 24.01 -15.55 -10.96
C GLU A 41 25.20 -15.08 -11.84
N LEU A 42 26.22 -14.46 -11.25
CA LEU A 42 27.40 -13.97 -11.98
C LEU A 42 28.23 -15.12 -12.56
N THR A 43 28.48 -16.17 -11.78
CA THR A 43 29.29 -17.31 -12.20
C THR A 43 28.57 -18.23 -13.19
N THR A 44 27.23 -18.27 -13.13
CA THR A 44 26.40 -19.13 -14.00
C THR A 44 25.87 -18.47 -15.27
N VAL A 45 25.73 -17.13 -15.29
CA VAL A 45 25.14 -16.39 -16.43
C VAL A 45 26.10 -15.37 -17.03
N ALA A 46 26.71 -14.52 -16.19
CA ALA A 46 27.44 -13.35 -16.69
C ALA A 46 28.90 -13.67 -17.09
N TRP A 47 29.57 -14.54 -16.36
CA TRP A 47 30.99 -14.85 -16.55
C TRP A 47 31.23 -16.21 -17.19
N VAL A 48 30.21 -16.82 -17.78
CA VAL A 48 30.26 -18.20 -18.29
C VAL A 48 31.46 -18.49 -19.17
N ASP A 49 31.84 -17.57 -20.07
CA ASP A 49 32.92 -17.77 -21.04
C ASP A 49 34.33 -17.67 -20.43
N ASP A 50 34.49 -16.90 -19.35
CA ASP A 50 35.78 -16.71 -18.66
C ASP A 50 35.90 -17.59 -17.41
N TRP A 51 34.78 -17.88 -16.75
CA TRP A 51 34.66 -18.77 -15.59
C TRP A 51 34.83 -20.25 -15.97
N LYS A 52 34.24 -20.68 -17.09
CA LYS A 52 34.41 -22.07 -17.60
C LYS A 52 35.84 -22.39 -18.07
N LYS A 53 36.69 -21.38 -18.30
CA LYS A 53 38.10 -21.58 -18.62
C LYS A 53 38.97 -21.84 -17.38
N GLY A 54 38.45 -21.59 -16.17
CA GLY A 54 39.04 -22.06 -14.92
C GLY A 54 38.81 -23.55 -14.69
N GLU A 55 39.61 -24.18 -13.82
CA GLU A 55 39.61 -25.64 -13.63
C GLU A 55 38.27 -26.26 -13.20
N ASN A 56 37.29 -25.47 -12.73
CA ASN A 56 35.97 -25.98 -12.34
C ASN A 56 34.87 -25.15 -12.99
N GLY A 57 34.28 -25.67 -14.08
CA GLY A 57 33.09 -25.10 -14.74
C GLY A 57 31.79 -25.20 -13.92
N GLU A 58 31.89 -25.22 -12.59
CA GLU A 58 30.79 -25.33 -11.63
C GLU A 58 30.48 -23.97 -10.98
N LYS A 59 29.28 -23.85 -10.39
CA LYS A 59 28.85 -22.68 -9.61
C LYS A 59 29.84 -22.42 -8.46
N TYR A 60 30.18 -21.15 -8.22
CA TYR A 60 30.97 -20.80 -7.05
C TYR A 60 30.13 -20.97 -5.78
N GLU A 61 30.52 -21.89 -4.91
CA GLU A 61 29.95 -22.04 -3.57
C GLU A 61 30.99 -21.70 -2.51
N ASP A 62 30.68 -20.70 -1.69
CA ASP A 62 31.49 -20.36 -0.52
C ASP A 62 30.99 -21.18 0.67
N GLU A 63 31.74 -22.21 1.03
CA GLU A 63 31.44 -23.07 2.18
C GLU A 63 31.48 -22.29 3.51
N LEU A 64 32.37 -21.31 3.66
CA LEU A 64 32.48 -20.49 4.86
C LEU A 64 31.23 -19.62 5.02
N LEU A 65 30.76 -19.03 3.92
CA LEU A 65 29.54 -18.24 3.87
C LEU A 65 28.33 -19.09 4.27
N THR A 66 28.16 -20.24 3.62
CA THR A 66 27.04 -21.17 3.87
C THR A 66 27.02 -21.64 5.32
N ASN A 67 28.19 -22.01 5.86
CA ASN A 67 28.29 -22.42 7.26
C ASN A 67 28.05 -21.26 8.25
N THR A 68 28.45 -20.04 7.90
CA THR A 68 28.17 -18.84 8.72
C THR A 68 26.67 -18.54 8.73
N MET A 69 25.98 -18.67 7.60
CA MET A 69 24.53 -18.54 7.52
C MET A 69 23.83 -19.59 8.40
N ARG A 70 24.21 -20.87 8.27
CA ARG A 70 23.71 -21.96 9.12
C ARG A 70 23.89 -21.65 10.61
N ARG A 71 25.07 -21.13 10.99
CA ARG A 71 25.38 -20.74 12.36
C ARG A 71 24.46 -19.62 12.88
N ILE A 72 24.19 -18.61 12.06
CA ILE A 72 23.27 -17.51 12.41
C ILE A 72 21.84 -18.04 12.58
N GLU A 73 21.39 -18.93 11.70
CA GLU A 73 20.07 -19.57 11.83
C GLU A 73 19.94 -20.41 13.11
N GLU A 74 20.96 -21.18 13.45
CA GLU A 74 21.00 -21.96 14.69
C GLU A 74 20.87 -21.06 15.92
N VAL A 75 21.65 -19.98 15.98
CA VAL A 75 21.56 -18.99 17.06
C VAL A 75 20.16 -18.38 17.15
N LEU A 76 19.56 -18.01 16.02
CA LEU A 76 18.19 -17.51 15.97
C LEU A 76 17.19 -18.53 16.52
N LYS A 77 17.32 -19.81 16.14
CA LYS A 77 16.47 -20.91 16.63
C LYS A 77 16.63 -21.10 18.15
N LEU A 78 17.86 -21.17 18.67
CA LEU A 78 18.13 -21.33 20.09
C LEU A 78 17.53 -20.19 20.92
N ARG A 79 17.72 -18.94 20.45
CA ARG A 79 17.16 -17.75 21.10
C ARG A 79 15.64 -17.73 21.05
N ALA A 80 15.03 -18.12 19.93
CA ALA A 80 13.59 -18.23 19.80
C ALA A 80 13.00 -19.25 20.78
N ILE A 81 13.62 -20.44 20.91
CA ILE A 81 13.22 -21.47 21.89
C ILE A 81 13.29 -20.89 23.31
N HIS A 82 14.41 -20.27 23.68
CA HIS A 82 14.56 -19.70 25.03
C HIS A 82 13.49 -18.64 25.34
N VAL A 83 13.22 -17.72 24.41
CA VAL A 83 12.18 -16.70 24.61
C VAL A 83 10.79 -17.33 24.74
N GLN A 84 10.47 -18.33 23.91
CA GLN A 84 9.21 -19.05 23.99
C GLN A 84 9.06 -19.79 25.33
N LEU A 85 10.14 -20.36 25.88
CA LEU A 85 10.14 -21.01 27.19
C LEU A 85 9.88 -20.01 28.31
N VAL A 86 10.58 -18.87 28.29
CA VAL A 86 10.41 -17.80 29.29
C VAL A 86 8.99 -17.23 29.26
N LEU A 87 8.33 -17.22 28.10
CA LEU A 87 6.93 -16.79 27.97
C LEU A 87 5.91 -17.80 28.52
N LEU A 88 6.22 -19.09 28.50
CA LEU A 88 5.29 -20.16 28.93
C LEU A 88 5.50 -20.57 30.39
N LEU A 89 6.74 -20.52 30.88
CA LEU A 89 7.12 -20.96 32.22
C LEU A 89 7.10 -19.81 33.22
N SER A 90 6.68 -20.10 34.45
CA SER A 90 6.76 -19.15 35.56
C SER A 90 8.19 -19.02 36.08
N LYS A 91 8.47 -17.99 36.89
CA LYS A 91 9.81 -17.73 37.42
C LYS A 91 10.38 -18.91 38.22
N LYS A 92 9.55 -19.58 39.04
CA LYS A 92 9.95 -20.76 39.82
C LYS A 92 10.33 -21.93 38.90
N GLU A 93 9.55 -22.13 37.86
CA GLU A 93 9.75 -23.20 36.88
C GLU A 93 11.01 -23.00 36.04
N LEU A 94 11.33 -21.75 35.70
CA LEU A 94 12.58 -21.38 35.04
C LEU A 94 13.80 -21.57 35.97
N GLN A 95 13.64 -21.31 37.27
CA GLN A 95 14.68 -21.58 38.27
C GLN A 95 14.92 -23.09 38.43
N ASP A 96 13.86 -23.91 38.46
CA ASP A 96 13.96 -25.38 38.52
C ASP A 96 14.70 -25.97 37.29
N MET A 97 14.54 -25.34 36.12
CA MET A 97 15.27 -25.70 34.89
C MET A 97 16.74 -25.21 34.90
N GLY A 98 17.09 -24.30 35.80
CA GLY A 98 18.38 -23.61 35.76
C GLY A 98 18.50 -22.69 34.54
N ALA A 99 17.46 -21.93 34.21
CA ALA A 99 17.42 -21.01 33.06
C ALA A 99 18.63 -20.05 33.02
N ASP A 100 19.09 -19.59 34.19
CA ASP A 100 20.28 -18.71 34.30
C ASP A 100 21.56 -19.37 33.78
N LYS A 101 21.59 -20.71 33.76
CA LYS A 101 22.72 -21.52 33.32
C LYS A 101 22.55 -22.08 31.91
N ILE A 102 21.44 -21.81 31.23
CA ILE A 102 21.11 -22.45 29.95
C ILE A 102 22.14 -22.14 28.85
N TRP A 103 22.83 -21.00 28.98
CA TRP A 103 23.86 -20.54 28.04
C TRP A 103 25.29 -20.93 28.43
N GLU A 104 25.52 -21.52 29.61
CA GLU A 104 26.86 -21.99 30.05
C GLU A 104 27.57 -22.89 29.03
N PRO A 105 26.89 -23.81 28.31
CA PRO A 105 27.55 -24.62 27.27
C PRO A 105 28.18 -23.80 26.15
N PHE A 106 27.72 -22.56 25.94
CA PHE A 106 28.21 -21.65 24.92
C PHE A 106 29.27 -20.65 25.42
N ALA A 107 29.61 -20.67 26.72
CA ALA A 107 30.58 -19.76 27.33
C ALA A 107 31.99 -19.88 26.72
N THR A 108 32.33 -21.04 26.16
CA THR A 108 33.59 -21.27 25.43
C THR A 108 33.73 -20.40 24.18
N PHE A 109 32.62 -19.89 23.63
CA PHE A 109 32.59 -19.02 22.45
C PHE A 109 32.47 -17.53 22.81
N ASP A 110 32.34 -17.19 24.09
CA ASP A 110 32.19 -15.82 24.59
C ASP A 110 33.44 -14.93 24.34
N PRO A 111 34.70 -15.45 24.32
CA PRO A 111 35.84 -14.64 23.87
C PRO A 111 36.07 -14.65 22.35
N THR A 112 35.55 -15.64 21.61
CA THR A 112 35.79 -15.80 20.15
C THR A 112 34.56 -15.51 19.28
N HIS A 113 33.54 -14.85 19.83
CA HIS A 113 32.27 -14.51 19.20
C HIS A 113 31.42 -15.73 18.75
N PRO A 114 30.17 -15.88 19.23
CA PRO A 114 29.32 -17.05 18.93
C PRO A 114 29.00 -17.25 17.44
N LEU A 115 29.09 -16.21 16.60
CA LEU A 115 28.77 -16.27 15.16
C LEU A 115 29.96 -16.62 14.26
N LEU A 116 31.20 -16.67 14.77
CA LEU A 116 32.35 -17.00 13.94
C LEU A 116 32.40 -18.51 13.70
N TYR A 117 32.30 -18.91 12.43
CA TYR A 117 32.49 -20.28 12.02
C TYR A 117 33.98 -20.56 11.81
N SER A 118 34.48 -21.64 12.41
CA SER A 118 35.76 -22.25 12.04
C SER A 118 35.64 -23.77 12.09
N ALA A 119 36.24 -24.47 11.12
CA ALA A 119 36.12 -25.92 10.98
C ALA A 119 36.49 -26.66 12.29
N ASN A 120 37.48 -26.15 13.02
CA ASN A 120 37.97 -26.72 14.29
C ASN A 120 37.01 -26.53 15.47
N THR A 121 36.07 -25.58 15.38
CA THR A 121 35.11 -25.26 16.45
C THR A 121 33.74 -25.93 16.27
N THR A 122 33.50 -26.56 15.12
CA THR A 122 32.20 -27.18 14.77
C THR A 122 31.78 -28.24 15.80
N GLY A 123 32.68 -29.16 16.15
CA GLY A 123 32.35 -30.24 17.10
C GLY A 123 32.10 -29.74 18.54
N ALA A 124 32.76 -28.66 18.96
CA ALA A 124 32.50 -28.04 20.26
C ALA A 124 31.12 -27.36 20.29
N TRP A 125 30.72 -26.75 19.16
CA TRP A 125 29.41 -26.11 19.04
C TRP A 125 28.28 -27.13 19.02
N GLU A 126 28.41 -28.20 18.24
CA GLU A 126 27.40 -29.26 18.18
C GLU A 126 27.15 -29.86 19.57
N LYS A 127 28.20 -30.07 20.36
CA LYS A 127 28.08 -30.50 21.76
C LYS A 127 27.35 -29.48 22.63
N ALA A 128 27.65 -28.19 22.48
CA ALA A 128 26.96 -27.13 23.23
C ALA A 128 25.46 -27.04 22.87
N VAL A 129 25.15 -27.17 21.58
CA VAL A 129 23.76 -27.21 21.07
C VAL A 129 23.03 -28.45 21.61
N GLN A 130 23.65 -29.62 21.59
CA GLN A 130 23.07 -30.84 22.17
C GLN A 130 22.79 -30.70 23.67
N GLU A 131 23.73 -30.14 24.43
CA GLU A 131 23.53 -29.91 25.87
C GLU A 131 22.41 -28.91 26.15
N PHE A 132 22.28 -27.85 25.33
CA PHE A 132 21.13 -26.94 25.39
C PHE A 132 19.82 -27.69 25.15
N HIS A 133 19.74 -28.50 24.08
CA HIS A 133 18.54 -29.26 23.77
C HIS A 133 18.16 -30.24 24.87
N ARG A 134 19.14 -30.93 25.46
CA ARG A 134 18.96 -31.86 26.59
C ARG A 134 18.40 -31.15 27.83
N ARG A 135 18.90 -29.95 28.15
CA ARG A 135 18.38 -29.16 29.30
C ARG A 135 16.93 -28.76 29.07
N VAL A 136 16.60 -28.29 27.87
CA VAL A 136 15.22 -27.91 27.51
C VAL A 136 14.28 -29.11 27.49
N GLU A 137 14.74 -30.28 27.04
CA GLU A 137 13.95 -31.50 26.92
C GLU A 137 13.30 -31.92 28.24
N THR A 138 13.98 -31.67 29.37
CA THR A 138 13.43 -31.93 30.71
C THR A 138 12.12 -31.17 31.02
N GLN A 139 11.84 -30.10 30.29
CA GLN A 139 10.64 -29.28 30.46
C GLN A 139 9.62 -29.47 29.33
N ASP A 140 9.95 -30.21 28.26
CA ASP A 140 9.12 -30.30 27.05
C ASP A 140 7.70 -30.83 27.36
N SER A 141 7.58 -31.83 28.23
CA SER A 141 6.27 -32.35 28.66
C SER A 141 5.44 -31.33 29.44
N ARG A 142 6.07 -30.56 30.33
CA ARG A 142 5.36 -29.50 31.08
C ARG A 142 4.94 -28.36 30.16
N VAL A 143 5.80 -28.00 29.22
CA VAL A 143 5.53 -26.99 28.20
C VAL A 143 4.38 -27.43 27.29
N ALA A 144 4.33 -28.71 26.89
CA ALA A 144 3.23 -29.27 26.12
C ALA A 144 1.88 -29.18 26.86
N VAL A 145 1.83 -29.49 28.16
CA VAL A 145 0.59 -29.32 28.97
C VAL A 145 0.12 -27.86 29.00
N LYS A 146 1.04 -26.91 29.15
CA LYS A 146 0.69 -25.48 29.14
C LYS A 146 0.21 -25.01 27.78
N LEU A 147 0.87 -25.46 26.70
CA LEU A 147 0.45 -25.18 25.34
C LEU A 147 -0.94 -25.75 25.07
N ARG A 148 -1.22 -26.98 25.49
CA ARG A 148 -2.55 -27.59 25.39
C ARG A 148 -3.63 -26.72 26.05
N ASN A 149 -3.38 -26.21 27.25
CA ASN A 149 -4.31 -25.31 27.95
C ASN A 149 -4.47 -23.95 27.24
N ALA A 150 -3.40 -23.40 26.68
CA ALA A 150 -3.47 -22.16 25.90
C ALA A 150 -4.25 -22.34 24.59
N LEU A 151 -4.07 -23.49 23.93
CA LEU A 151 -4.77 -23.87 22.71
C LEU A 151 -6.26 -24.12 22.97
N SER A 152 -6.61 -24.84 24.04
CA SER A 152 -8.00 -25.08 24.40
C SER A 152 -8.75 -23.78 24.74
N THR A 153 -8.09 -22.84 25.43
CA THR A 153 -8.66 -21.51 25.71
C THR A 153 -8.87 -20.68 24.43
N SER A 154 -8.02 -20.88 23.42
CA SER A 154 -8.06 -20.14 22.15
C SER A 154 -8.90 -20.82 21.06
N ALA A 155 -9.48 -22.00 21.35
CA ALA A 155 -10.16 -22.84 20.38
C ALA A 155 -11.44 -22.19 19.79
N THR A 156 -11.99 -21.15 20.43
CA THR A 156 -13.17 -20.43 19.95
C THR A 156 -12.91 -19.63 18.67
N SER A 157 -11.66 -19.29 18.37
CA SER A 157 -11.30 -18.53 17.16
C SER A 157 -10.15 -19.22 16.43
N SER A 158 -10.42 -19.66 15.19
CA SER A 158 -9.41 -20.28 14.31
C SER A 158 -8.17 -19.41 14.14
N PHE A 159 -8.34 -18.08 14.11
CA PHE A 159 -7.23 -17.13 13.96
C PHE A 159 -6.40 -17.01 15.24
N MET A 160 -7.04 -17.00 16.41
CA MET A 160 -6.32 -17.01 17.70
C MET A 160 -5.55 -18.32 17.89
N LEU A 161 -6.15 -19.45 17.52
CA LEU A 161 -5.50 -20.75 17.52
C LEU A 161 -4.22 -20.74 16.67
N LEU A 162 -4.32 -20.27 15.42
CA LEU A 162 -3.17 -20.10 14.52
C LEU A 162 -2.08 -19.21 15.11
N GLN A 163 -2.47 -18.11 15.75
CA GLN A 163 -1.52 -17.17 16.36
C GLN A 163 -0.73 -17.82 17.49
N VAL A 164 -1.35 -18.66 18.32
CA VAL A 164 -0.66 -19.41 19.39
C VAL A 164 0.36 -20.37 18.78
N PHE A 165 -0.03 -21.13 17.76
CA PHE A 165 0.88 -22.03 17.05
C PHE A 165 2.05 -21.30 16.38
N GLN A 166 1.81 -20.15 15.76
CA GLN A 166 2.87 -19.32 15.17
C GLN A 166 3.81 -18.74 16.23
N ARG A 167 3.26 -18.29 17.37
CA ARG A 167 4.03 -17.71 18.47
C ARG A 167 4.99 -18.70 19.11
N PHE A 168 4.58 -19.97 19.23
CA PHE A 168 5.35 -21.04 19.88
C PHE A 168 5.90 -22.07 18.89
N LYS A 169 6.11 -21.66 17.63
CA LYS A 169 6.47 -22.56 16.53
C LYS A 169 7.75 -23.37 16.75
N ASP A 170 8.74 -22.81 17.46
CA ASP A 170 10.06 -23.45 17.60
C ASP A 170 10.04 -24.50 18.71
N ILE A 171 9.25 -24.26 19.78
CA ILE A 171 8.97 -25.27 20.81
C ILE A 171 8.09 -26.39 20.25
N ILE A 172 7.04 -26.06 19.49
CA ILE A 172 6.08 -27.05 18.97
C ILE A 172 6.76 -28.04 18.02
N LYS A 173 7.83 -27.65 17.32
CA LYS A 173 8.61 -28.53 16.44
C LYS A 173 9.51 -29.52 17.18
N ARG A 174 9.71 -29.37 18.49
CA ARG A 174 10.60 -30.24 19.26
C ARG A 174 10.00 -31.65 19.38
N PRO A 175 10.79 -32.73 19.24
CA PRO A 175 10.26 -34.10 19.15
C PRO A 175 9.25 -34.48 20.24
N THR A 176 9.59 -34.24 21.50
CA THR A 176 8.75 -34.58 22.67
C THR A 176 7.44 -33.78 22.66
N THR A 177 7.52 -32.47 22.41
CA THR A 177 6.34 -31.60 22.32
C THR A 177 5.46 -31.92 21.12
N THR A 178 6.07 -32.23 19.96
CA THR A 178 5.38 -32.66 18.74
C THR A 178 4.55 -33.92 19.00
N GLN A 179 5.11 -34.90 19.73
CA GLN A 179 4.44 -36.14 20.05
C GLN A 179 3.27 -35.92 21.03
N GLU A 180 3.49 -35.13 22.08
CA GLU A 180 2.46 -34.84 23.08
C GLU A 180 1.32 -33.95 22.57
N LEU A 181 1.58 -33.10 21.58
CA LEU A 181 0.58 -32.25 20.94
C LEU A 181 0.00 -32.84 19.64
N SER A 182 0.15 -34.15 19.40
CA SER A 182 -0.30 -34.78 18.15
C SER A 182 -1.78 -34.54 17.84
N ALA A 183 -2.67 -34.67 18.84
CA ALA A 183 -4.10 -34.44 18.68
C ALA A 183 -4.44 -32.97 18.37
N GLU A 184 -3.74 -32.03 19.00
CA GLU A 184 -3.91 -30.59 18.77
C GLU A 184 -3.36 -30.18 17.40
N ARG A 185 -2.29 -30.82 16.92
CA ARG A 185 -1.73 -30.64 15.58
C ARG A 185 -2.69 -31.16 14.51
N ASP A 186 -3.29 -32.32 14.73
CA ASP A 186 -4.35 -32.83 13.85
C ASP A 186 -5.58 -31.91 13.84
N SER A 187 -5.96 -31.37 15.00
CA SER A 187 -7.06 -30.41 15.10
C SER A 187 -6.75 -29.10 14.36
N LEU A 188 -5.53 -28.58 14.50
CA LEU A 188 -5.08 -27.40 13.73
C LEU A 188 -5.13 -27.66 12.23
N MET A 189 -4.73 -28.85 11.80
CA MET A 189 -4.77 -29.23 10.39
C MET A 189 -6.19 -29.19 9.84
N VAL A 190 -7.17 -29.73 10.59
CA VAL A 190 -8.60 -29.66 10.24
C VAL A 190 -9.05 -28.20 10.16
N VAL A 191 -8.71 -27.38 11.15
CA VAL A 191 -9.06 -25.95 11.15
C VAL A 191 -8.45 -25.21 9.94
N MET A 192 -7.19 -25.49 9.58
CA MET A 192 -6.55 -24.90 8.40
C MET A 192 -7.23 -25.35 7.10
N ASP A 193 -7.61 -26.62 7.00
CA ASP A 193 -8.33 -27.17 5.85
C ASP A 193 -9.73 -26.55 5.70
N GLU A 194 -10.46 -26.39 6.80
CA GLU A 194 -11.75 -25.69 6.84
C GLU A 194 -11.61 -24.23 6.42
N MET A 195 -10.56 -23.53 6.87
CA MET A 195 -10.30 -22.14 6.46
C MET A 195 -10.03 -22.03 4.96
N VAL A 196 -9.16 -22.88 4.40
CA VAL A 196 -8.87 -22.87 2.95
C VAL A 196 -10.10 -23.28 2.14
N THR A 197 -10.87 -24.26 2.62
CA THR A 197 -12.14 -24.65 2.00
C THR A 197 -13.17 -23.51 2.05
N GLY A 198 -13.25 -22.77 3.16
CA GLY A 198 -14.08 -21.57 3.27
C GLY A 198 -13.66 -20.45 2.31
N PHE A 199 -12.35 -20.25 2.11
CA PHE A 199 -11.84 -19.33 1.08
C PHE A 199 -12.21 -19.81 -0.33
N LYS A 200 -12.11 -21.11 -0.61
CA LYS A 200 -12.54 -21.71 -1.88
C LYS A 200 -14.02 -21.48 -2.15
N GLN A 201 -14.90 -21.74 -1.17
CA GLN A 201 -16.34 -21.49 -1.29
C GLN A 201 -16.64 -20.01 -1.53
N THR A 202 -15.93 -19.12 -0.82
CA THR A 202 -16.05 -17.67 -1.02
C THR A 202 -15.62 -17.27 -2.42
N PHE A 203 -14.56 -17.89 -2.93
CA PHE A 203 -14.06 -17.66 -4.29
C PHE A 203 -15.10 -18.07 -5.34
N GLU A 204 -15.62 -19.29 -5.24
CA GLU A 204 -16.64 -19.84 -6.15
C GLU A 204 -17.96 -19.04 -6.09
N ALA A 205 -18.42 -18.66 -4.89
CA ALA A 205 -19.66 -17.89 -4.71
C ALA A 205 -19.58 -16.48 -5.31
N LYS A 206 -18.42 -15.81 -5.17
CA LYS A 206 -18.21 -14.45 -5.68
C LYS A 206 -17.79 -14.40 -7.13
N GLN A 207 -17.24 -15.48 -7.70
CA GLN A 207 -17.10 -15.59 -9.16
C GLN A 207 -18.47 -15.36 -9.85
N ASN A 208 -19.55 -15.79 -9.20
CA ASN A 208 -20.92 -15.61 -9.68
C ASN A 208 -21.57 -14.28 -9.25
N THR A 209 -21.02 -13.57 -8.27
CA THR A 209 -21.62 -12.36 -7.69
C THR A 209 -20.75 -11.13 -7.94
N THR A 210 -21.26 -10.17 -8.70
CA THR A 210 -20.56 -8.98 -9.23
C THR A 210 -20.29 -7.89 -8.15
N ILE A 211 -19.79 -8.26 -6.96
CA ILE A 211 -19.52 -7.28 -5.88
C ILE A 211 -18.10 -7.49 -5.34
N GLY A 212 -17.15 -6.77 -5.95
CA GLY A 212 -15.78 -6.66 -5.47
C GLY A 212 -15.61 -5.55 -4.41
N ILE A 213 -14.52 -5.61 -3.66
CA ILE A 213 -14.14 -4.59 -2.68
C ILE A 213 -13.45 -3.44 -3.43
N GLY A 214 -13.93 -2.22 -3.27
CA GLY A 214 -13.36 -1.02 -3.87
C GLY A 214 -14.35 0.14 -3.86
N THR A 215 -13.88 1.32 -4.26
CA THR A 215 -14.76 2.50 -4.34
C THR A 215 -15.72 2.37 -5.52
N GLN A 216 -16.88 3.03 -5.48
CA GLN A 216 -17.82 3.06 -6.62
C GLN A 216 -17.23 3.66 -7.91
N LYS A 217 -16.04 4.27 -7.83
CA LYS A 217 -15.33 4.94 -8.93
C LYS A 217 -14.29 4.04 -9.64
N GLN A 218 -14.36 2.73 -9.45
CA GLN A 218 -13.46 1.76 -10.07
C GLN A 218 -14.30 0.79 -10.90
N SER A 219 -13.76 0.38 -12.04
CA SER A 219 -14.35 -0.66 -12.88
C SER A 219 -14.55 -1.95 -12.10
N LYS A 220 -15.45 -2.78 -12.61
CA LYS A 220 -15.75 -4.09 -12.03
C LYS A 220 -14.49 -4.96 -11.98
N GLU A 221 -13.71 -4.94 -13.04
CA GLU A 221 -12.56 -5.80 -13.27
C GLU A 221 -11.44 -5.51 -12.27
N ILE A 222 -11.17 -4.23 -12.00
CA ILE A 222 -10.14 -3.83 -11.02
C ILE A 222 -10.56 -4.21 -9.60
N ARG A 223 -11.84 -4.06 -9.25
CA ARG A 223 -12.35 -4.51 -7.95
C ARG A 223 -12.26 -6.02 -7.78
N GLN A 224 -12.43 -6.78 -8.86
CA GLN A 224 -12.26 -8.24 -8.86
C GLN A 224 -10.79 -8.63 -8.67
N ILE A 225 -9.85 -7.97 -9.36
CA ILE A 225 -8.40 -8.19 -9.18
C ILE A 225 -7.97 -7.92 -7.73
N LEU A 226 -8.43 -6.80 -7.14
CA LEU A 226 -8.07 -6.46 -5.76
C LEU A 226 -8.60 -7.48 -4.76
N TRP A 227 -9.84 -7.91 -4.95
CA TRP A 227 -10.44 -8.94 -4.09
C TRP A 227 -9.72 -10.29 -4.24
N ALA A 228 -9.36 -10.69 -5.46
CA ALA A 228 -8.58 -11.91 -5.72
C ALA A 228 -7.25 -11.90 -4.95
N ARG A 229 -6.51 -10.79 -5.00
CA ARG A 229 -5.26 -10.62 -4.23
C ARG A 229 -5.47 -10.65 -2.72
N GLN A 230 -6.53 -10.01 -2.24
CA GLN A 230 -6.89 -10.02 -0.81
C GLN A 230 -7.21 -11.42 -0.30
N LEU A 231 -7.78 -12.29 -1.14
CA LEU A 231 -8.01 -13.70 -0.80
C LEU A 231 -6.73 -14.54 -0.85
N LYS A 232 -5.85 -14.28 -1.82
CA LYS A 232 -4.63 -15.06 -2.03
C LYS A 232 -3.68 -15.00 -0.82
N PHE A 233 -3.44 -13.80 -0.31
CA PHE A 233 -2.42 -13.58 0.72
C PHE A 233 -2.66 -14.38 2.03
N PRO A 234 -3.88 -14.40 2.62
CA PRO A 234 -4.17 -15.29 3.75
C PRO A 234 -3.95 -16.78 3.44
N ILE A 235 -4.31 -17.25 2.24
CA ILE A 235 -4.12 -18.66 1.85
C ILE A 235 -2.63 -19.01 1.83
N GLU A 236 -1.79 -18.15 1.24
CA GLU A 236 -0.33 -18.32 1.22
C GLU A 236 0.27 -18.33 2.62
N GLN A 237 -0.21 -17.46 3.52
CA GLN A 237 0.23 -17.44 4.91
C GLN A 237 -0.13 -18.72 5.67
N ILE A 238 -1.36 -19.21 5.51
CA ILE A 238 -1.80 -20.47 6.12
C ILE A 238 -0.97 -21.63 5.58
N LEU A 239 -0.77 -21.69 4.26
CA LEU A 239 0.05 -22.72 3.62
C LEU A 239 1.50 -22.69 4.12
N HIS A 240 2.10 -21.51 4.22
CA HIS A 240 3.46 -21.36 4.76
C HIS A 240 3.54 -21.82 6.22
N THR A 241 2.55 -21.45 7.03
CA THR A 241 2.47 -21.86 8.45
C THR A 241 2.30 -23.37 8.58
N ALA A 242 1.43 -23.97 7.78
CA ALA A 242 1.18 -25.41 7.75
C ALA A 242 2.46 -26.18 7.35
N LYS A 243 3.15 -25.76 6.28
CA LYS A 243 4.44 -26.33 5.87
C LYS A 243 5.51 -26.21 6.97
N CYS A 244 5.50 -25.11 7.72
CA CYS A 244 6.45 -24.93 8.81
C CYS A 244 6.19 -25.85 10.00
N LEU A 245 4.93 -26.09 10.37
CA LEU A 245 4.55 -26.73 11.64
C LEU A 245 4.12 -28.19 11.52
N LEU A 246 3.62 -28.59 10.34
CA LEU A 246 2.85 -29.82 10.17
C LEU A 246 3.40 -30.71 9.04
N ALA A 247 4.55 -30.40 8.43
CA ALA A 247 5.09 -31.08 7.24
C ALA A 247 5.20 -32.61 7.33
N ASP A 248 5.32 -33.16 8.54
CA ASP A 248 5.38 -34.59 8.86
C ASP A 248 4.02 -35.30 8.80
N LEU A 249 2.89 -34.58 8.79
CA LEU A 249 1.57 -35.20 8.76
C LEU A 249 1.21 -35.67 7.34
N PRO A 250 0.66 -36.89 7.17
CA PRO A 250 0.32 -37.44 5.85
C PRO A 250 -0.79 -36.65 5.13
N LYS A 251 -1.62 -35.91 5.89
CA LYS A 251 -2.68 -35.05 5.33
C LYS A 251 -2.13 -33.78 4.64
N MET A 252 -0.85 -33.44 4.85
CA MET A 252 -0.26 -32.21 4.33
C MET A 252 -0.14 -32.17 2.82
N GLU A 253 0.10 -33.30 2.17
CA GLU A 253 0.26 -33.36 0.72
C GLU A 253 -1.03 -32.91 0.04
N LYS A 254 -2.16 -33.52 0.40
CA LYS A 254 -3.50 -33.16 -0.11
C LYS A 254 -3.87 -31.71 0.19
N PHE A 255 -3.57 -31.22 1.39
CA PHE A 255 -3.83 -29.82 1.75
C PHE A 255 -2.97 -28.84 0.95
N THR A 256 -1.69 -29.17 0.76
CA THR A 256 -0.77 -28.36 -0.04
C THR A 256 -1.21 -28.31 -1.49
N GLU A 257 -1.65 -29.43 -2.06
CA GLU A 257 -2.25 -29.48 -3.39
C GLU A 257 -3.51 -28.62 -3.50
N LEU A 258 -4.42 -28.72 -2.53
CA LEU A 258 -5.65 -27.93 -2.49
C LEU A 258 -5.35 -26.43 -2.44
N ALA A 259 -4.50 -26.00 -1.51
CA ALA A 259 -4.12 -24.60 -1.34
C ALA A 259 -3.37 -24.05 -2.57
N ASN A 260 -2.41 -24.81 -3.12
CA ASN A 260 -1.69 -24.41 -4.33
C ASN A 260 -2.62 -24.32 -5.55
N LYS A 261 -3.55 -25.28 -5.69
CA LYS A 261 -4.55 -25.25 -6.76
C LYS A 261 -5.43 -24.02 -6.63
N LEU A 262 -5.92 -23.70 -5.44
CA LEU A 262 -6.71 -22.49 -5.19
C LEU A 262 -5.92 -21.22 -5.52
N CYS A 263 -4.65 -21.11 -5.08
CA CYS A 263 -3.79 -19.99 -5.44
C CYS A 263 -3.59 -19.88 -6.97
N SER A 264 -3.38 -21.01 -7.66
CA SER A 264 -3.26 -21.03 -9.11
C SER A 264 -4.57 -20.64 -9.81
N ASP A 265 -5.72 -21.01 -9.28
CA ASP A 265 -7.03 -20.66 -9.85
C ASP A 265 -7.34 -19.18 -9.63
N ILE A 266 -6.95 -18.61 -8.47
CA ILE A 266 -6.98 -17.17 -8.21
C ILE A 266 -6.05 -16.41 -9.18
N ASP A 267 -4.83 -16.91 -9.43
CA ASP A 267 -3.90 -16.28 -10.37
C ASP A 267 -4.42 -16.29 -11.83
N LYS A 268 -5.10 -17.37 -12.23
CA LYS A 268 -5.77 -17.43 -13.54
C LYS A 268 -6.91 -16.42 -13.61
N TYR A 269 -7.76 -16.37 -12.59
CA TYR A 269 -8.86 -15.41 -12.50
C TYR A 269 -8.36 -13.96 -12.53
N GLU A 270 -7.27 -13.64 -11.82
CA GLU A 270 -6.63 -12.33 -11.85
C GLU A 270 -6.19 -11.94 -13.27
N LYS A 271 -5.57 -12.88 -14.00
CA LYS A 271 -5.18 -12.67 -15.41
C LYS A 271 -6.39 -12.50 -16.32
N GLU A 272 -7.44 -13.29 -16.15
CA GLU A 272 -8.68 -13.17 -16.92
C GLU A 272 -9.35 -11.81 -16.71
N CYS A 273 -9.47 -11.36 -15.46
CA CYS A 273 -9.98 -10.02 -15.14
C CYS A 273 -9.10 -8.91 -15.73
N PHE A 274 -7.78 -9.07 -15.70
CA PHE A 274 -6.87 -8.11 -16.33
C PHE A 274 -7.04 -8.06 -17.85
N HIS A 275 -7.18 -9.21 -18.51
CA HIS A 275 -7.45 -9.27 -19.94
C HIS A 275 -8.83 -8.68 -20.30
N ALA A 276 -9.85 -8.92 -19.48
CA ALA A 276 -11.17 -8.30 -19.65
C ALA A 276 -11.08 -6.76 -19.52
N TRP A 277 -10.35 -6.28 -18.51
CA TRP A 277 -10.07 -4.85 -18.35
C TRP A 277 -9.33 -4.28 -19.57
N GLN A 278 -8.29 -4.95 -20.06
CA GLN A 278 -7.58 -4.54 -21.28
C GLN A 278 -8.55 -4.45 -22.46
N GLY A 279 -9.39 -5.46 -22.68
CA GLY A 279 -10.41 -5.46 -23.73
C GLY A 279 -11.34 -4.25 -23.62
N ASN A 280 -11.87 -3.97 -22.43
CA ASN A 280 -12.75 -2.83 -22.17
C ASN A 280 -12.06 -1.48 -22.45
N VAL A 281 -10.78 -1.35 -22.08
CA VAL A 281 -9.99 -0.14 -22.36
C VAL A 281 -9.75 0.02 -23.86
N HIS A 282 -9.42 -1.06 -24.57
CA HIS A 282 -9.24 -1.01 -26.03
C HIS A 282 -10.55 -0.64 -26.75
N THR A 283 -11.69 -1.19 -26.31
CA THR A 283 -13.01 -0.79 -26.80
C THR A 283 -13.25 0.70 -26.55
N LEU A 284 -12.94 1.22 -25.35
CA LEU A 284 -13.07 2.65 -25.07
C LEU A 284 -12.12 3.51 -25.93
N MET A 285 -10.92 3.01 -26.23
CA MET A 285 -9.98 3.69 -27.14
C MET A 285 -10.51 3.73 -28.58
N GLN A 286 -11.22 2.69 -29.03
CA GLN A 286 -11.82 2.59 -30.37
C GLN A 286 -13.14 3.35 -30.50
N ASP A 287 -13.98 3.34 -29.46
CA ASP A 287 -15.33 3.92 -29.48
C ASP A 287 -15.36 5.45 -29.53
N ALA A 288 -14.20 6.12 -29.44
CA ALA A 288 -14.04 7.55 -29.70
C ALA A 288 -15.12 8.45 -29.05
N GLU A 289 -15.62 8.11 -27.85
CA GLU A 289 -16.48 9.01 -27.11
C GLU A 289 -15.67 10.24 -26.70
N GLU A 290 -16.20 11.41 -27.05
CA GLU A 290 -15.50 12.68 -26.89
C GLU A 290 -15.10 12.91 -25.41
N PRO A 291 -13.83 13.24 -25.13
CA PRO A 291 -13.29 13.25 -23.77
C PRO A 291 -13.92 14.32 -22.86
N ILE A 292 -14.45 15.39 -23.43
CA ILE A 292 -15.11 16.47 -22.69
C ILE A 292 -16.30 16.98 -23.50
N VAL A 293 -17.45 17.08 -22.83
CA VAL A 293 -18.66 17.66 -23.41
C VAL A 293 -19.06 18.87 -22.57
N ILE A 294 -18.95 20.07 -23.13
CA ILE A 294 -19.49 21.28 -22.49
C ILE A 294 -20.86 21.59 -23.06
N GLN A 295 -21.83 21.78 -22.17
CA GLN A 295 -23.15 22.28 -22.51
C GLN A 295 -23.44 23.56 -21.73
N MET A 296 -23.61 24.66 -22.47
CA MET A 296 -24.12 25.91 -21.92
C MET A 296 -25.65 25.93 -21.97
N SER A 297 -26.27 26.14 -20.80
CA SER A 297 -27.71 26.37 -20.70
C SER A 297 -27.95 27.80 -20.22
N GLY A 298 -28.11 28.75 -21.14
CA GLY A 298 -28.52 30.14 -20.85
C GLY A 298 -27.40 31.17 -20.63
N SER A 299 -27.78 32.45 -20.71
CA SER A 299 -26.94 33.65 -20.50
C SER A 299 -27.21 34.25 -19.11
N LEU A 300 -26.18 34.72 -18.40
CA LEU A 300 -26.25 35.35 -17.08
C LEU A 300 -27.05 36.65 -17.10
N LEU A 301 -27.03 37.35 -18.24
CA LEU A 301 -27.58 38.71 -18.36
C LEU A 301 -29.04 38.74 -18.83
N THR A 302 -29.55 37.64 -19.39
CA THR A 302 -30.91 37.58 -19.96
C THR A 302 -31.80 36.47 -19.41
N SER A 303 -31.30 35.56 -18.56
CA SER A 303 -32.12 34.47 -18.00
C SER A 303 -31.86 34.23 -16.51
N ARG A 304 -32.93 34.04 -15.72
CA ARG A 304 -32.86 33.73 -14.28
C ARG A 304 -32.17 32.40 -13.96
N GLU A 305 -31.83 31.58 -14.96
CA GLU A 305 -31.26 30.24 -14.78
C GLU A 305 -30.11 29.90 -15.77
N GLY A 306 -29.30 30.88 -16.17
CA GLY A 306 -28.11 30.62 -16.98
C GLY A 306 -27.03 29.84 -16.20
N LYS A 307 -26.98 28.51 -16.33
CA LYS A 307 -25.98 27.65 -15.66
C LYS A 307 -25.01 27.03 -16.68
N MET A 308 -23.72 27.18 -16.41
CA MET A 308 -22.66 26.45 -17.10
C MET A 308 -22.55 25.05 -16.48
N ILE A 309 -22.77 23.99 -17.28
CA ILE A 309 -22.62 22.60 -16.86
C ILE A 309 -21.48 21.98 -17.67
N VAL A 310 -20.49 21.46 -16.95
CA VAL A 310 -19.31 20.80 -17.54
C VAL A 310 -19.38 19.33 -17.17
N THR A 311 -19.60 18.48 -18.17
CA THR A 311 -19.63 17.03 -17.98
C THR A 311 -18.34 16.43 -18.53
N PHE A 312 -17.56 15.82 -17.63
CA PHE A 312 -16.42 15.00 -18.00
C PHE A 312 -16.84 13.54 -17.95
N ASN A 313 -16.50 12.75 -18.96
CA ASN A 313 -16.83 11.33 -18.96
C ASN A 313 -16.06 10.63 -17.82
N GLU A 314 -16.82 10.05 -16.87
CA GLU A 314 -16.28 9.45 -15.65
C GLU A 314 -15.32 8.30 -15.96
N LYS A 315 -15.55 7.55 -17.05
CA LYS A 315 -14.71 6.43 -17.49
C LYS A 315 -13.24 6.82 -17.71
N PHE A 316 -12.96 8.04 -18.19
CA PHE A 316 -11.57 8.51 -18.32
C PHE A 316 -10.92 8.79 -16.97
N THR A 317 -11.70 9.19 -15.97
CA THR A 317 -11.19 9.39 -14.60
C THR A 317 -10.87 8.03 -13.96
N GLU A 318 -11.70 7.02 -14.21
CA GLU A 318 -11.48 5.65 -13.75
C GLU A 318 -10.16 5.11 -14.31
N ILE A 319 -9.95 5.14 -15.63
CA ILE A 319 -8.73 4.61 -16.28
C ILE A 319 -7.44 5.24 -15.73
N ILE A 320 -7.43 6.54 -15.46
CA ILE A 320 -6.25 7.23 -14.90
C ILE A 320 -5.86 6.60 -13.55
N GLY A 321 -6.84 6.32 -12.69
CA GLY A 321 -6.63 5.69 -11.40
C GLY A 321 -6.22 4.22 -11.54
N GLU A 322 -6.89 3.50 -12.43
CA GLU A 322 -6.71 2.07 -12.65
C GLU A 322 -5.32 1.74 -13.22
N VAL A 323 -4.84 2.51 -14.19
CA VAL A 323 -3.48 2.34 -14.76
C VAL A 323 -2.42 2.50 -13.67
N ARG A 324 -2.55 3.50 -12.80
CA ARG A 324 -1.62 3.69 -11.67
C ARG A 324 -1.69 2.53 -10.69
N GLN A 325 -2.89 2.05 -10.40
CA GLN A 325 -3.10 0.96 -9.46
C GLN A 325 -2.54 -0.36 -9.98
N LEU A 326 -2.78 -0.68 -11.26
CA LEU A 326 -2.25 -1.86 -11.93
C LEU A 326 -0.71 -1.85 -12.01
N LEU A 327 -0.10 -0.70 -12.31
CA LEU A 327 1.36 -0.55 -12.26
C LEU A 327 1.91 -0.77 -10.86
N ALA A 328 1.28 -0.18 -9.83
CA ALA A 328 1.68 -0.37 -8.44
C ALA A 328 1.55 -1.84 -7.99
N MET A 329 0.60 -2.57 -8.59
CA MET A 329 0.38 -4.00 -8.41
C MET A 329 1.38 -4.88 -9.19
N GLY A 330 2.25 -4.30 -10.01
CA GLY A 330 3.28 -5.02 -10.78
C GLY A 330 2.80 -5.56 -12.13
N PHE A 331 1.63 -5.16 -12.63
CA PHE A 331 1.18 -5.55 -13.96
C PHE A 331 1.93 -4.81 -15.05
N HIS A 332 2.20 -5.50 -16.16
CA HIS A 332 2.72 -4.88 -17.36
C HIS A 332 1.58 -4.31 -18.21
N ILE A 333 1.47 -2.99 -18.26
CA ILE A 333 0.44 -2.30 -19.05
C ILE A 333 1.00 -1.97 -20.44
N PRO A 334 0.29 -2.32 -21.52
CA PRO A 334 0.66 -1.94 -22.89
C PRO A 334 0.92 -0.44 -23.07
N GLN A 335 1.91 -0.09 -23.90
CA GLN A 335 2.38 1.29 -24.05
C GLN A 335 1.31 2.21 -24.65
N ASP A 336 0.50 1.72 -25.57
CA ASP A 336 -0.65 2.40 -26.15
C ASP A 336 -1.68 2.82 -25.09
N VAL A 337 -2.01 1.91 -24.15
CA VAL A 337 -2.89 2.21 -23.00
C VAL A 337 -2.26 3.26 -22.09
N GLN A 338 -0.95 3.22 -21.86
CA GLN A 338 -0.26 4.23 -21.04
C GLN A 338 -0.30 5.61 -21.71
N VAL A 339 -0.06 5.68 -23.02
CA VAL A 339 -0.14 6.94 -23.80
C VAL A 339 -1.56 7.48 -23.78
N PHE A 340 -2.57 6.61 -23.93
CA PHE A 340 -3.97 6.98 -23.82
C PHE A 340 -4.32 7.54 -22.43
N ALA A 341 -3.92 6.85 -21.36
CA ALA A 341 -4.14 7.32 -19.98
C ALA A 341 -3.44 8.68 -19.71
N ALA A 342 -2.25 8.90 -20.27
CA ALA A 342 -1.56 10.19 -20.18
C ALA A 342 -2.33 11.30 -20.92
N LYS A 343 -2.92 10.99 -22.09
CA LYS A 343 -3.81 11.90 -22.81
C LYS A 343 -5.05 12.21 -21.98
N CYS A 344 -5.73 11.21 -21.44
CA CYS A 344 -6.89 11.35 -20.55
C CYS A 344 -6.58 12.21 -19.32
N TYR A 345 -5.41 12.04 -18.72
CA TYR A 345 -4.98 12.84 -17.57
C TYR A 345 -4.87 14.33 -17.88
N LYS A 346 -4.36 14.69 -19.06
CA LYS A 346 -4.28 16.09 -19.48
C LYS A 346 -5.67 16.69 -19.73
N PHE A 347 -6.57 15.95 -20.39
CA PHE A 347 -7.97 16.36 -20.54
C PHE A 347 -8.70 16.48 -19.19
N HIS A 348 -8.42 15.59 -18.24
CA HIS A 348 -8.98 15.66 -16.90
C HIS A 348 -8.54 16.94 -16.17
N ARG A 349 -7.27 17.33 -16.27
CA ARG A 349 -6.80 18.61 -15.71
C ARG A 349 -7.55 19.80 -16.30
N GLN A 350 -7.74 19.82 -17.62
CA GLN A 350 -8.47 20.88 -18.31
C GLN A 350 -9.94 20.91 -17.90
N SER A 351 -10.61 19.76 -17.83
CA SER A 351 -12.01 19.67 -17.41
C SER A 351 -12.21 20.18 -15.98
N LEU A 352 -11.26 19.94 -15.06
CA LEU A 352 -11.28 20.51 -13.73
C LEU A 352 -11.20 22.05 -13.74
N MET A 353 -10.34 22.64 -14.58
CA MET A 353 -10.23 24.10 -14.73
C MET A 353 -11.53 24.70 -15.26
N ILE A 354 -12.14 24.05 -16.26
CA ILE A 354 -13.40 24.50 -16.83
C ILE A 354 -14.54 24.35 -15.83
N ARG A 355 -14.55 23.27 -15.03
CA ARG A 355 -15.50 23.12 -13.93
C ARG A 355 -15.34 24.23 -12.89
N GLN A 356 -14.11 24.63 -12.56
CA GLN A 356 -13.87 25.78 -11.68
C GLN A 356 -14.38 27.09 -12.29
N LEU A 357 -14.17 27.31 -13.59
CA LEU A 357 -14.73 28.45 -14.32
C LEU A 357 -16.26 28.46 -14.31
N ALA A 358 -16.89 27.29 -14.49
CA ALA A 358 -18.33 27.12 -14.42
C ALA A 358 -18.87 27.41 -13.01
N CYS A 359 -18.23 26.86 -11.97
CA CYS A 359 -18.58 27.15 -10.57
C CYS A 359 -18.44 28.65 -10.27
N TRP A 360 -17.34 29.28 -10.72
CA TRP A 360 -17.16 30.72 -10.59
C TRP A 360 -18.29 31.47 -11.28
N TYR A 361 -18.57 31.21 -12.56
CA TYR A 361 -19.63 31.85 -13.32
C TYR A 361 -21.00 31.70 -12.63
N ASN A 362 -21.36 30.49 -12.22
CA ASN A 362 -22.63 30.19 -11.54
C ASN A 362 -22.74 30.88 -10.16
N SER A 363 -21.61 31.16 -9.50
CA SER A 363 -21.58 31.90 -8.21
C SER A 363 -21.38 33.41 -8.36
N THR A 364 -21.07 33.90 -9.56
CA THR A 364 -20.65 35.28 -9.77
C THR A 364 -21.84 36.24 -9.64
N ASP A 365 -23.04 35.86 -10.08
CA ASP A 365 -24.24 36.70 -9.96
C ASP A 365 -24.60 37.03 -8.51
N THR A 366 -24.38 36.09 -7.58
CA THR A 366 -24.63 36.30 -6.15
C THR A 366 -23.51 37.11 -5.47
N GLN A 367 -22.30 37.13 -6.05
CA GLN A 367 -21.15 37.85 -5.54
C GLN A 367 -21.02 39.27 -6.12
N ILE A 368 -21.95 39.77 -6.92
CA ILE A 368 -21.88 41.14 -7.45
C ILE A 368 -22.91 42.02 -6.75
N LEU A 369 -22.48 43.20 -6.29
CA LEU A 369 -23.40 44.22 -5.80
C LEU A 369 -24.32 44.66 -6.94
N LYS A 370 -25.62 44.80 -6.67
CA LYS A 370 -26.63 45.11 -7.72
C LYS A 370 -26.27 46.34 -8.55
N CYS A 371 -25.73 47.39 -7.91
CA CYS A 371 -25.29 48.62 -8.57
C CYS A 371 -24.06 48.44 -9.49
N HIS A 372 -23.20 47.45 -9.22
CA HIS A 372 -22.01 47.17 -10.03
C HIS A 372 -22.30 46.27 -11.24
N LYS A 373 -23.50 45.67 -11.33
CA LYS A 373 -23.87 44.77 -12.43
C LYS A 373 -23.77 45.45 -13.81
N LEU A 374 -24.16 46.72 -13.89
CA LEU A 374 -24.11 47.48 -15.15
C LEU A 374 -22.67 47.74 -15.60
N ILE A 375 -21.76 48.05 -14.66
CA ILE A 375 -20.35 48.33 -14.93
C ILE A 375 -19.61 47.06 -15.37
N LEU A 376 -19.95 45.92 -14.75
CA LEU A 376 -19.34 44.63 -15.06
C LEU A 376 -20.00 43.92 -16.27
N SER A 377 -21.05 44.51 -16.85
CA SER A 377 -21.82 43.93 -17.94
C SER A 377 -20.97 43.63 -19.17
N ASP A 378 -20.06 44.53 -19.55
CA ASP A 378 -19.22 44.35 -20.74
C ASP A 378 -18.25 43.17 -20.58
N LEU A 379 -17.67 43.01 -19.39
CA LEU A 379 -16.78 41.88 -19.08
C LEU A 379 -17.55 40.56 -18.98
N ALA A 380 -18.80 40.60 -18.50
CA ALA A 380 -19.69 39.44 -18.49
C ALA A 380 -20.07 39.01 -19.92
N HIS A 381 -20.43 39.95 -20.80
CA HIS A 381 -20.71 39.66 -22.22
C HIS A 381 -19.47 39.11 -22.95
N GLN A 382 -18.27 39.63 -22.66
CA GLN A 382 -17.03 39.09 -23.21
C GLN A 382 -16.79 37.64 -22.77
N PHE A 383 -17.10 37.30 -21.51
CA PHE A 383 -17.02 35.94 -21.02
C PHE A 383 -18.07 35.04 -21.72
N GLU A 384 -19.33 35.45 -21.78
CA GLU A 384 -20.39 34.69 -22.45
C GLU A 384 -20.08 34.45 -23.94
N SER A 385 -19.58 35.47 -24.63
CA SER A 385 -19.17 35.38 -26.03
C SER A 385 -17.96 34.45 -26.23
N ALA A 386 -17.06 34.38 -25.25
CA ALA A 386 -15.93 33.46 -25.29
C ALA A 386 -16.36 32.01 -25.00
N VAL A 387 -17.41 31.80 -24.19
CA VAL A 387 -17.92 30.47 -23.86
C VAL A 387 -18.87 29.92 -24.94
N ALA A 388 -19.69 30.76 -25.56
CA ALA A 388 -20.60 30.40 -26.64
C ALA A 388 -20.56 31.47 -27.76
N PRO A 389 -19.61 31.35 -28.72
CA PRO A 389 -19.36 32.40 -29.72
C PRO A 389 -20.47 32.60 -30.77
N SER A 390 -21.60 31.90 -30.68
CA SER A 390 -22.72 32.06 -31.61
C SER A 390 -24.06 31.86 -30.89
N SER A 391 -24.86 32.93 -30.83
CA SER A 391 -26.07 33.04 -29.99
C SER A 391 -27.28 32.20 -30.43
N LYS A 392 -27.16 31.36 -31.47
CA LYS A 392 -28.32 30.75 -32.11
C LYS A 392 -28.53 29.25 -31.89
N GLU A 393 -27.54 28.50 -31.41
CA GLU A 393 -27.74 27.08 -31.09
C GLU A 393 -26.88 26.65 -29.91
N LYS A 394 -27.43 25.81 -29.03
CA LYS A 394 -26.74 25.14 -27.93
C LYS A 394 -25.60 24.28 -28.47
N LYS A 395 -24.47 24.89 -28.82
CA LYS A 395 -23.33 24.18 -29.39
C LYS A 395 -22.54 23.50 -28.28
N ARG A 396 -22.57 22.17 -28.34
CA ARG A 396 -21.65 21.24 -27.70
C ARG A 396 -20.23 21.62 -28.13
N ILE A 397 -19.40 22.12 -27.22
CA ILE A 397 -17.96 22.30 -27.51
C ILE A 397 -17.27 21.01 -27.10
N THR A 398 -16.66 20.35 -28.07
CA THR A 398 -15.87 19.13 -27.87
C THR A 398 -14.45 19.38 -28.36
N TRP A 399 -13.48 18.98 -27.53
CA TRP A 399 -12.07 19.16 -27.85
C TRP A 399 -11.45 17.83 -28.23
N ASN A 400 -11.12 17.71 -29.52
CA ASN A 400 -10.35 16.60 -30.03
C ASN A 400 -8.84 16.86 -29.93
N SER A 401 -8.44 18.14 -29.82
CA SER A 401 -7.06 18.60 -29.68
C SER A 401 -6.82 19.17 -28.28
N LEU A 402 -5.75 18.72 -27.64
CA LEU A 402 -5.36 19.13 -26.30
C LEU A 402 -4.95 20.61 -26.24
N ASN A 403 -4.35 21.13 -27.32
CA ASN A 403 -3.85 22.51 -27.40
C ASN A 403 -5.01 23.52 -27.49
N ASP A 404 -6.08 23.17 -28.20
CA ASP A 404 -7.25 24.04 -28.36
C ASP A 404 -8.00 24.19 -27.04
N ALA A 405 -8.07 23.11 -26.25
CA ALA A 405 -8.62 23.13 -24.90
C ALA A 405 -7.77 24.01 -23.95
N ASP A 406 -6.43 23.93 -24.02
CA ASP A 406 -5.53 24.78 -23.22
C ASP A 406 -5.67 26.27 -23.57
N LEU A 407 -5.67 26.60 -24.86
CA LEU A 407 -5.85 27.98 -25.33
C LEU A 407 -7.22 28.54 -24.93
N TYR A 408 -8.25 27.72 -25.01
CA TYR A 408 -9.60 28.08 -24.56
C TYR A 408 -9.66 28.32 -23.05
N CYS A 409 -9.10 27.42 -22.24
CA CYS A 409 -9.00 27.60 -20.79
C CYS A 409 -8.25 28.88 -20.44
N ALA A 410 -7.10 29.13 -21.07
CA ALA A 410 -6.30 30.34 -20.85
C ALA A 410 -7.07 31.61 -21.20
N LYS A 411 -7.83 31.61 -22.30
CA LYS A 411 -8.69 32.74 -22.70
C LYS A 411 -9.77 33.02 -21.66
N LEU A 412 -10.49 31.99 -21.20
CA LEU A 412 -11.52 32.15 -20.19
C LEU A 412 -10.96 32.57 -18.83
N SER A 413 -9.85 31.99 -18.40
CA SER A 413 -9.18 32.37 -17.14
C SER A 413 -8.66 33.82 -17.18
N LYS A 414 -8.21 34.32 -18.34
CA LYS A 414 -7.81 35.72 -18.48
C LYS A 414 -8.99 36.68 -18.32
N ILE A 415 -10.13 36.36 -18.92
CA ILE A 415 -11.35 37.16 -18.79
C ILE A 415 -11.86 37.12 -17.35
N GLN A 416 -11.90 35.93 -16.74
CA GLN A 416 -12.23 35.74 -15.33
C GLN A 416 -11.33 36.60 -14.41
N GLY A 417 -10.02 36.58 -14.63
CA GLY A 417 -9.07 37.37 -13.83
C GLY A 417 -9.33 38.87 -13.95
N SER A 418 -9.61 39.35 -15.16
CA SER A 418 -9.95 40.76 -15.42
C SER A 418 -11.26 41.15 -14.73
N PHE A 419 -12.28 40.29 -14.82
CA PHE A 419 -13.57 40.46 -14.14
C PHE A 419 -13.41 40.52 -12.62
N GLN A 420 -12.67 39.59 -12.03
CA GLN A 420 -12.46 39.54 -10.59
C GLN A 420 -11.65 40.74 -10.08
N ALA A 421 -10.65 41.18 -10.82
CA ALA A 421 -9.87 42.38 -10.48
C ALA A 421 -10.77 43.62 -10.46
N GLU A 422 -11.61 43.80 -11.48
CA GLU A 422 -12.52 44.94 -11.56
C GLU A 422 -13.61 44.88 -10.48
N ASN A 423 -14.21 43.71 -10.23
CA ASN A 423 -15.18 43.56 -9.14
C ASN A 423 -14.56 43.86 -7.75
N ARG A 424 -13.30 43.44 -7.52
CA ARG A 424 -12.58 43.78 -6.28
C ARG A 424 -12.31 45.28 -6.17
N ARG A 425 -11.91 45.93 -7.27
CA ARG A 425 -11.69 47.38 -7.34
C ARG A 425 -12.96 48.15 -7.01
N LEU A 426 -14.09 47.78 -7.65
CA LEU A 426 -15.39 48.39 -7.42
C LEU A 426 -15.90 48.17 -5.99
N ARG A 427 -15.74 46.96 -5.44
CA ARG A 427 -16.08 46.70 -4.03
C ARG A 427 -15.26 47.55 -3.07
N LYS A 428 -13.95 47.70 -3.30
CA LYS A 428 -13.10 48.57 -2.47
C LYS A 428 -13.55 50.03 -2.54
N ALA A 429 -13.81 50.54 -3.75
CA ALA A 429 -14.31 51.90 -3.93
C ALA A 429 -15.68 52.11 -3.25
N HIS A 430 -16.57 51.13 -3.35
CA HIS A 430 -17.88 51.18 -2.68
C HIS A 430 -17.75 51.24 -1.16
N VAL A 431 -16.88 50.41 -0.56
CA VAL A 431 -16.65 50.44 0.89
C VAL A 431 -16.03 51.77 1.31
N GLU A 432 -15.07 52.30 0.55
CA GLU A 432 -14.46 53.61 0.84
C GLU A 432 -15.49 54.76 0.75
N MET A 433 -16.37 54.73 -0.26
CA MET A 433 -17.47 55.68 -0.38
C MET A 433 -18.47 55.55 0.77
N GLU A 434 -18.78 54.33 1.19
CA GLU A 434 -19.67 54.05 2.32
C GLU A 434 -19.08 54.61 3.63
N GLU A 435 -17.80 54.33 3.92
CA GLU A 435 -17.08 54.86 5.07
C GLU A 435 -17.07 56.39 5.09
N LYS A 436 -16.75 57.03 3.95
CA LYS A 436 -16.76 58.49 3.84
C LYS A 436 -18.17 59.07 4.00
N CYS A 437 -19.21 58.44 3.46
CA CYS A 437 -20.61 58.83 3.68
C CYS A 437 -20.98 58.76 5.17
N ILE A 438 -20.61 57.68 5.86
CA ILE A 438 -20.87 57.51 7.30
C ILE A 438 -20.13 58.59 8.11
N ILE A 439 -18.89 58.92 7.75
CA ILE A 439 -18.14 60.00 8.39
C ILE A 439 -18.88 61.33 8.17
N LEU A 440 -19.27 61.65 6.94
CA LEU A 440 -20.00 62.89 6.61
C LEU A 440 -21.30 63.03 7.41
N MET A 441 -22.06 61.94 7.58
CA MET A 441 -23.31 61.94 8.37
C MET A 441 -23.09 62.20 9.87
N ASN A 442 -21.90 61.90 10.39
CA ASN A 442 -21.55 62.08 11.80
C ASN A 442 -20.81 63.39 12.11
N VAL A 443 -20.55 64.24 11.10
CA VAL A 443 -19.89 65.53 11.31
C VAL A 443 -20.92 66.61 11.69
N ASP A 444 -20.74 67.19 12.88
CA ASP A 444 -21.49 68.39 13.30
C ASP A 444 -21.07 69.60 12.46
N LEU A 445 -21.98 70.03 11.57
CA LEU A 445 -21.76 71.15 10.63
C LEU A 445 -21.57 72.50 11.32
N LEU A 446 -22.08 72.69 12.54
CA LEU A 446 -21.94 73.95 13.27
C LEU A 446 -20.53 74.14 13.86
N LYS A 447 -19.84 73.03 14.16
CA LYS A 447 -18.51 73.04 14.78
C LYS A 447 -17.38 72.72 13.80
N ASN A 448 -17.65 71.87 12.81
CA ASN A 448 -16.62 71.26 11.97
C ASN A 448 -16.96 71.34 10.46
N ALA A 449 -17.46 72.49 10.00
CA ALA A 449 -17.83 72.73 8.60
C ALA A 449 -16.66 72.49 7.60
N ASP A 450 -15.43 72.86 7.99
CA ASP A 450 -14.26 72.68 7.12
C ASP A 450 -13.88 71.19 6.97
N LYS A 451 -14.02 70.40 8.04
CA LYS A 451 -13.82 68.94 8.00
C LYS A 451 -14.83 68.28 7.06
N TRP A 452 -16.10 68.70 7.12
CA TRP A 452 -17.13 68.21 6.20
C TRP A 452 -16.81 68.53 4.74
N LYS A 453 -16.36 69.77 4.44
CA LYS A 453 -15.94 70.16 3.08
C LYS A 453 -14.75 69.37 2.57
N VAL A 454 -13.76 69.08 3.42
CA VAL A 454 -12.60 68.26 3.06
C VAL A 454 -13.02 66.83 2.76
N THR A 455 -13.79 66.19 3.65
CA THR A 455 -14.27 64.82 3.42
C THR A 455 -15.19 64.72 2.21
N LEU A 456 -16.00 65.76 1.92
CA LEU A 456 -16.84 65.81 0.73
C LEU A 456 -16.03 65.90 -0.56
N LYS A 457 -14.87 66.58 -0.56
CA LYS A 457 -13.98 66.63 -1.74
C LYS A 457 -13.25 65.30 -2.00
N GLU A 458 -13.17 64.44 -1.00
CA GLU A 458 -12.54 63.12 -1.10
C GLU A 458 -13.51 62.02 -1.59
N VAL A 459 -14.81 62.30 -1.61
CA VAL A 459 -15.87 61.47 -2.24
C VAL A 459 -16.04 61.91 -3.68
#